data_AF-A0A4S9PST5-F1
#
_entry.id   AF-A0A4S9PST5-F1
#
_cell.length_a   1.000
_cell.length_b   1.000
_cell.length_c   1.000
_cell.angle_alpha   90.00
_cell.angle_beta   90.00
_cell.angle_gamma   90.00
#
_symmetry.space_group_name_H-M   'P 1'
#
loop_
_entity.id
_entity.type
_entity.pdbx_description
1 polymer ?
#
loop_
_entity_poly.entity_id
_entity_poly.type
_entity_poly.pdbx_seq_one_letter_code
_entity_poly.pdbx_strand_id
1 'polypeptide(L)'
;MALRRSTRVQALPKAAPTLTAQLKVTKRKASTADSDLSKSAAEAIPIINGEETSTSVTPAKREIPRKRTKVEHDTATPADISAVKTESALPDSAVKMNGTVPLQDPLPRPAEPHVANAPIKSPDSNKVVTAYSTWSSDIAGPAPTGTTNSILDDAVAHLKRMDENGRLTPYIEKFHCKVFDAEGLAQPIDPFRSLASGIISQQVSGAAASSIKKKFVGLFEASEAHNYAGSPDFPPPALVAAMPIPTLRTAGLSQRKAEYIQGLAEHFDSGRLSAEMLAKASDEEVMEKLIAVRGLGKWSVEMFACFDLKRMNVFSTGDLGVQRGLAVYTGKDVNKLKAKGGGKWKYMGSEQAMLEAAEKFSPYRSLFMWYMWRLSDVDVSALEKMERTEAE
;
A
#
# COMPACT_ATOMS: atom_id res chain seq x y z
N MET A 1 0.89 25.90 62.45
CA MET A 1 2.04 26.61 61.87
C MET A 1 1.54 27.35 60.63
N ALA A 2 1.09 28.60 60.79
CA ALA A 2 1.89 29.81 60.60
C ALA A 2 2.26 30.02 59.11
N LEU A 3 1.47 30.85 58.40
CA LEU A 3 1.82 32.21 57.90
C LEU A 3 2.69 32.15 56.61
N ARG A 4 2.54 32.95 55.54
CA ARG A 4 1.70 34.11 55.16
C ARG A 4 2.02 34.38 53.66
N ARG A 5 1.01 34.61 52.79
CA ARG A 5 0.60 35.91 52.18
C ARG A 5 1.62 36.50 51.18
N SER A 6 1.29 36.75 49.89
CA SER A 6 0.35 37.74 49.26
C SER A 6 1.22 38.63 48.33
N THR A 7 0.85 39.16 47.15
CA THR A 7 -0.28 40.00 46.69
C THR A 7 -0.12 40.14 45.14
N ARG A 8 -1.16 40.02 44.30
CA ARG A 8 -2.02 41.08 43.67
C ARG A 8 -1.20 42.12 42.85
N VAL A 9 -1.49 42.43 41.57
CA VAL A 9 -2.59 43.28 41.06
C VAL A 9 -2.71 43.21 39.51
N GLN A 10 -3.95 43.27 39.00
CA GLN A 10 -4.38 43.45 37.60
C GLN A 10 -4.39 44.94 37.20
N ALA A 11 -4.15 45.28 35.92
CA ALA A 11 -4.92 46.28 35.14
C ALA A 11 -4.51 46.34 33.65
N LEU A 12 -5.51 46.43 32.76
CA LEU A 12 -5.46 46.58 31.29
C LEU A 12 -5.36 48.09 30.87
N PRO A 13 -5.72 48.52 29.63
CA PRO A 13 -4.82 48.81 28.49
C PRO A 13 -4.91 50.29 28.00
N LYS A 14 -4.05 50.76 27.08
CA LYS A 14 -4.42 51.75 26.03
C LYS A 14 -3.31 52.04 25.02
N ALA A 15 -3.76 52.42 23.82
CA ALA A 15 -3.07 52.49 22.54
C ALA A 15 -2.34 53.83 22.24
N ALA A 16 -1.28 53.72 21.42
CA ALA A 16 -0.79 54.52 20.25
C ALA A 16 -0.81 56.09 20.28
N PRO A 17 -0.18 56.83 19.32
CA PRO A 17 0.78 56.50 18.23
C PRO A 17 2.08 57.36 18.30
N THR A 18 3.05 57.27 17.38
CA THR A 18 3.34 58.30 16.33
C THR A 18 4.51 57.86 15.41
N LEU A 19 4.40 58.31 14.14
CA LEU A 19 5.17 58.08 12.92
C LEU A 19 6.66 58.50 12.89
N THR A 20 7.43 57.84 11.99
CA THR A 20 8.16 58.45 10.82
C THR A 20 8.70 57.31 9.92
N ALA A 21 8.15 57.08 8.71
CA ALA A 21 8.64 57.48 7.37
C ALA A 21 10.01 56.88 6.96
N GLN A 22 10.06 55.84 6.12
CA GLN A 22 10.06 55.78 4.63
C GLN A 22 11.47 55.57 4.04
N LEU A 23 11.65 54.51 3.25
CA LEU A 23 12.23 54.58 1.89
C LEU A 23 12.04 53.24 1.12
N LYS A 24 11.32 53.35 0.00
CA LYS A 24 11.14 52.36 -1.07
C LYS A 24 12.32 52.44 -2.04
N VAL A 25 12.76 51.31 -2.59
CA VAL A 25 13.23 51.25 -3.99
C VAL A 25 12.71 49.98 -4.65
N THR A 26 11.85 50.18 -5.64
CA THR A 26 11.46 49.25 -6.70
C THR A 26 12.31 49.54 -7.94
N LYS A 27 12.62 48.54 -8.76
CA LYS A 27 12.89 48.78 -10.19
C LYS A 27 12.36 47.65 -11.08
N ARG A 28 11.78 48.10 -12.20
CA ARG A 28 10.91 47.41 -13.15
C ARG A 28 11.68 46.72 -14.28
N LYS A 29 10.98 45.79 -14.92
CA LYS A 29 11.09 45.27 -16.29
C LYS A 29 11.48 46.33 -17.36
N ALA A 30 12.21 45.88 -18.37
CA ALA A 30 12.07 46.35 -19.76
C ALA A 30 12.38 45.21 -20.75
N SER A 31 11.61 45.17 -21.84
CA SER A 31 11.75 44.32 -23.02
C SER A 31 12.36 45.12 -24.17
N THR A 32 13.06 44.48 -25.11
CA THR A 32 13.06 44.78 -26.56
C THR A 32 13.83 43.70 -27.34
N ALA A 33 13.58 43.65 -28.65
CA ALA A 33 13.74 42.52 -29.57
C ALA A 33 15.07 42.48 -30.36
N ASP A 34 15.23 41.35 -31.07
CA ASP A 34 15.99 41.08 -32.31
C ASP A 34 17.47 41.49 -32.46
N SER A 35 18.34 40.51 -32.72
CA SER A 35 18.92 40.30 -34.07
C SER A 35 20.01 39.21 -34.07
N ASP A 36 20.23 38.73 -35.28
CA ASP A 36 20.89 37.50 -35.71
C ASP A 36 22.44 37.58 -35.78
N LEU A 37 23.07 36.40 -35.90
CA LEU A 37 24.35 36.10 -36.58
C LEU A 37 25.73 36.52 -35.99
N SER A 38 26.50 35.45 -35.67
CA SER A 38 27.81 35.09 -36.26
C SER A 38 29.12 35.20 -35.44
N LYS A 39 29.89 34.08 -35.51
CA LYS A 39 31.37 33.90 -35.59
C LYS A 39 32.24 34.43 -34.42
N SER A 40 32.93 33.58 -33.67
CA SER A 40 34.20 32.85 -33.95
C SER A 40 35.46 33.60 -33.49
N ALA A 41 36.41 32.82 -32.94
CA ALA A 41 37.81 33.11 -32.55
C ALA A 41 38.00 33.88 -31.22
N ALA A 42 38.64 33.35 -30.17
CA ALA A 42 39.94 32.69 -29.95
C ALA A 42 41.09 33.68 -29.66
N GLU A 43 41.60 33.62 -28.42
CA GLU A 43 42.97 33.97 -27.94
C GLU A 43 43.03 33.47 -26.47
N ALA A 44 43.76 32.40 -26.10
CA ALA A 44 45.22 32.26 -25.91
C ALA A 44 45.73 33.15 -24.73
N ILE A 45 46.48 32.72 -23.70
CA ILE A 45 47.82 32.07 -23.55
C ILE A 45 48.05 31.88 -21.99
N PRO A 46 49.09 31.22 -21.38
CA PRO A 46 49.86 29.96 -21.58
C PRO A 46 49.72 28.99 -20.35
N ILE A 47 50.09 27.70 -20.30
CA ILE A 47 51.35 26.92 -20.45
C ILE A 47 52.53 27.28 -19.51
N ILE A 48 52.83 26.37 -18.56
CA ILE A 48 54.18 25.90 -18.13
C ILE A 48 53.96 24.43 -17.65
N ASN A 49 54.20 23.37 -18.43
CA ASN A 49 55.43 22.55 -18.68
C ASN A 49 56.22 22.15 -17.40
N GLY A 50 56.74 20.95 -17.18
CA GLY A 50 56.86 19.66 -17.91
C GLY A 50 57.04 18.54 -16.84
N GLU A 51 57.41 17.29 -17.09
CA GLU A 51 57.95 16.48 -18.19
C GLU A 51 57.47 15.04 -17.92
N GLU A 52 56.83 14.35 -18.87
CA GLU A 52 57.39 13.33 -19.79
C GLU A 52 58.06 12.09 -19.15
N THR A 53 57.50 10.91 -19.43
CA THR A 53 58.22 9.86 -20.20
C THR A 53 57.27 8.79 -20.78
N SER A 54 57.47 8.59 -22.08
CA SER A 54 56.95 7.60 -23.06
C SER A 54 57.22 6.14 -22.63
N THR A 55 56.40 5.12 -22.96
CA THR A 55 56.44 4.38 -24.24
C THR A 55 55.15 3.61 -24.60
N SER A 56 54.79 3.69 -25.88
CA SER A 56 53.74 2.96 -26.62
C SER A 56 54.19 1.60 -27.17
N VAL A 57 53.26 0.64 -27.40
CA VAL A 57 53.05 -0.08 -28.70
C VAL A 57 51.62 -0.69 -28.76
N THR A 58 50.90 -0.47 -29.87
CA THR A 58 49.78 -1.28 -30.44
C THR A 58 49.94 -1.24 -31.98
N PRO A 59 49.39 -2.15 -32.81
CA PRO A 59 48.00 -2.04 -33.32
C PRO A 59 47.32 -3.41 -33.64
N ALA A 60 45.98 -3.57 -33.74
CA ALA A 60 45.23 -3.37 -35.00
C ALA A 60 43.68 -3.40 -34.84
N LYS A 61 43.07 -2.22 -35.10
CA LYS A 61 41.91 -1.82 -35.95
C LYS A 61 40.78 -2.81 -36.39
N ARG A 62 39.51 -2.43 -36.11
CA ARG A 62 38.41 -2.13 -37.09
C ARG A 62 37.12 -1.70 -36.35
N GLU A 63 36.71 -0.42 -36.40
CA GLU A 63 35.73 0.25 -37.31
C GLU A 63 34.34 0.49 -36.66
N ILE A 64 33.83 1.73 -36.80
CA ILE A 64 32.66 2.38 -36.16
C ILE A 64 31.53 2.54 -37.23
N PRO A 65 30.22 2.84 -36.92
CA PRO A 65 29.81 4.23 -36.58
C PRO A 65 28.57 4.42 -35.65
N ARG A 66 28.67 5.45 -34.78
CA ARG A 66 27.72 6.56 -34.47
C ARG A 66 26.26 6.30 -33.99
N LYS A 67 25.89 6.79 -32.79
CA LYS A 67 25.17 8.08 -32.50
C LYS A 67 24.63 8.11 -31.05
N ARG A 68 24.82 9.25 -30.35
CA ARG A 68 24.16 9.65 -29.09
C ARG A 68 22.74 10.14 -29.38
N THR A 69 21.72 9.80 -28.57
CA THR A 69 20.83 10.80 -27.91
C THR A 69 19.92 10.20 -26.81
N LYS A 70 19.76 10.99 -25.74
CA LYS A 70 18.60 11.22 -24.85
C LYS A 70 18.03 10.08 -23.98
N VAL A 71 18.16 10.31 -22.67
CA VAL A 71 17.43 9.69 -21.57
C VAL A 71 16.05 10.36 -21.48
N GLU A 72 14.99 9.58 -21.57
CA GLU A 72 13.64 9.96 -21.14
C GLU A 72 13.11 8.89 -20.16
N HIS A 73 12.32 9.37 -19.22
CA HIS A 73 12.02 8.79 -17.93
C HIS A 73 10.60 8.19 -17.99
N ASP A 74 10.47 6.89 -18.25
CA ASP A 74 9.16 6.24 -18.31
C ASP A 74 8.78 5.59 -16.97
N THR A 75 7.65 6.06 -16.46
CA THR A 75 7.02 5.61 -15.21
C THR A 75 6.03 4.51 -15.59
N ALA A 76 6.37 3.25 -15.32
CA ALA A 76 5.51 2.12 -15.66
C ALA A 76 4.54 1.78 -14.50
N THR A 77 3.26 2.05 -14.72
CA THR A 77 2.12 1.43 -14.03
C THR A 77 1.94 0.01 -14.57
N PRO A 78 1.72 -1.04 -13.74
CA PRO A 78 1.60 -2.41 -14.23
C PRO A 78 0.22 -2.71 -14.83
N ALA A 79 0.24 -3.64 -15.77
CA ALA A 79 -0.81 -4.01 -16.72
C ALA A 79 -1.84 -5.03 -16.19
N ASP A 80 -3.01 -4.98 -16.85
CA ASP A 80 -4.12 -5.93 -16.85
C ASP A 80 -3.71 -7.39 -17.11
N ILE A 81 -4.44 -8.32 -16.49
CA ILE A 81 -4.35 -9.77 -16.73
C ILE A 81 -5.67 -10.25 -17.35
N SER A 82 -5.61 -10.60 -18.64
CA SER A 82 -6.70 -11.29 -19.37
C SER A 82 -6.59 -12.80 -19.23
N ALA A 83 -7.76 -13.43 -19.15
CA ALA A 83 -8.01 -14.86 -19.04
C ALA A 83 -7.71 -15.65 -20.33
N VAL A 84 -7.35 -16.92 -20.20
CA VAL A 84 -7.32 -17.90 -21.30
C VAL A 84 -8.13 -19.13 -20.91
N LYS A 85 -9.10 -19.49 -21.77
CA LYS A 85 -9.87 -20.74 -21.80
C LYS A 85 -9.21 -21.73 -22.77
N THR A 86 -9.28 -23.04 -22.51
CA THR A 86 -9.52 -24.06 -23.57
C THR A 86 -10.10 -25.36 -22.99
N GLU A 87 -11.03 -25.97 -23.74
CA GLU A 87 -11.92 -27.11 -23.44
C GLU A 87 -11.29 -28.50 -23.77
N SER A 88 -11.58 -29.55 -22.99
CA SER A 88 -12.47 -30.72 -23.25
C SER A 88 -11.99 -31.81 -24.23
N ALA A 89 -11.80 -33.05 -23.72
CA ALA A 89 -12.41 -34.30 -24.24
C ALA A 89 -12.00 -35.53 -23.40
N LEU A 90 -12.97 -36.40 -23.09
CA LEU A 90 -12.91 -37.76 -22.50
C LEU A 90 -13.59 -38.75 -23.49
N PRO A 91 -13.67 -40.09 -23.29
CA PRO A 91 -13.19 -40.95 -22.17
C PRO A 91 -12.48 -42.27 -22.60
N ASP A 92 -11.83 -42.99 -21.67
CA ASP A 92 -12.23 -44.40 -21.37
C ASP A 92 -11.62 -44.92 -20.04
N SER A 93 -12.24 -45.97 -19.52
CA SER A 93 -12.38 -46.32 -18.10
C SER A 93 -11.27 -47.20 -17.50
N ALA A 94 -10.81 -46.90 -16.27
CA ALA A 94 -10.48 -47.91 -15.24
C ALA A 94 -10.23 -47.26 -13.86
N VAL A 95 -11.07 -47.64 -12.91
CA VAL A 95 -11.18 -47.19 -11.51
C VAL A 95 -9.91 -47.46 -10.67
N LYS A 96 -9.47 -46.49 -9.86
CA LYS A 96 -8.91 -46.74 -8.51
C LYS A 96 -8.87 -45.48 -7.62
N MET A 97 -9.65 -45.57 -6.53
CA MET A 97 -9.66 -44.77 -5.29
C MET A 97 -9.88 -43.25 -5.42
N ASN A 98 -11.16 -42.91 -5.58
CA ASN A 98 -11.70 -41.57 -5.37
C ASN A 98 -11.75 -41.21 -3.88
N GLY A 99 -11.21 -40.04 -3.58
CA GLY A 99 -11.43 -39.30 -2.34
C GLY A 99 -11.10 -37.83 -2.51
N THR A 100 -11.38 -37.24 -3.67
CA THR A 100 -11.38 -35.78 -3.80
C THR A 100 -12.61 -35.29 -3.05
N VAL A 101 -12.42 -34.94 -1.78
CA VAL A 101 -13.41 -34.21 -1.00
C VAL A 101 -13.70 -32.93 -1.80
N PRO A 102 -14.95 -32.69 -2.25
CA PRO A 102 -15.30 -31.38 -2.80
C PRO A 102 -14.86 -30.34 -1.78
N LEU A 103 -14.21 -29.26 -2.22
CA LEU A 103 -13.98 -28.11 -1.34
C LEU A 103 -15.38 -27.67 -0.90
N GLN A 104 -15.81 -28.11 0.29
CA GLN A 104 -17.12 -27.77 0.83
C GLN A 104 -17.20 -26.26 0.84
N ASP A 105 -18.36 -25.71 0.44
CA ASP A 105 -18.61 -24.29 0.58
C ASP A 105 -18.19 -23.88 1.99
N PRO A 106 -17.36 -22.84 2.14
CA PRO A 106 -16.86 -22.43 3.43
C PRO A 106 -18.06 -22.23 4.37
N LEU A 107 -18.09 -22.98 5.47
CA LEU A 107 -19.17 -22.87 6.43
C LEU A 107 -19.32 -21.39 6.85
N PRO A 108 -20.54 -20.82 6.84
CA PRO A 108 -20.73 -19.43 7.20
C PRO A 108 -20.25 -19.21 8.62
N ARG A 109 -19.29 -18.28 8.80
CA ARG A 109 -18.79 -17.85 10.11
C ARG A 109 -19.32 -16.46 10.42
N PRO A 110 -19.47 -16.12 11.72
CA PRO A 110 -19.63 -14.74 12.12
C PRO A 110 -18.58 -13.84 11.46
N ALA A 111 -19.02 -12.71 10.93
CA ALA A 111 -18.15 -11.70 10.33
C ALA A 111 -18.47 -10.32 10.94
N GLU A 112 -17.42 -9.56 11.19
CA GLU A 112 -17.52 -8.26 11.86
C GLU A 112 -16.60 -7.24 11.22
N PRO A 113 -16.98 -5.95 11.20
CA PRO A 113 -16.17 -4.95 10.52
C PRO A 113 -14.81 -4.64 11.15
N HIS A 114 -14.68 -4.82 12.47
CA HIS A 114 -13.57 -4.34 13.30
C HIS A 114 -12.61 -5.45 13.79
N VAL A 115 -12.78 -6.68 13.31
CA VAL A 115 -11.90 -7.81 13.61
C VAL A 115 -11.52 -8.55 12.32
N ALA A 116 -10.58 -9.48 12.42
CA ALA A 116 -10.16 -10.24 11.25
C ALA A 116 -11.27 -11.18 10.77
N ASN A 117 -11.67 -11.04 9.51
CA ASN A 117 -12.62 -11.94 8.87
C ASN A 117 -11.94 -13.10 8.14
N ALA A 118 -10.65 -12.96 7.81
CA ALA A 118 -9.84 -14.04 7.26
C ALA A 118 -9.47 -15.10 8.32
N PRO A 119 -9.42 -16.39 7.97
CA PRO A 119 -8.70 -17.37 8.76
C PRO A 119 -7.19 -17.06 8.73
N ILE A 120 -6.54 -17.13 9.88
CA ILE A 120 -5.12 -16.80 10.04
C ILE A 120 -4.35 -18.08 10.40
N LYS A 121 -3.40 -18.46 9.56
CA LYS A 121 -2.45 -19.55 9.84
C LYS A 121 -1.43 -19.09 10.87
N SER A 122 -1.22 -19.89 11.90
CA SER A 122 -0.09 -19.78 12.80
C SER A 122 1.19 -20.12 12.02
N PRO A 123 2.17 -19.20 11.94
CA PRO A 123 3.40 -19.43 11.21
C PRO A 123 4.23 -20.63 11.70
N ASP A 124 4.05 -21.02 12.97
CA ASP A 124 4.89 -22.05 13.63
C ASP A 124 4.22 -23.43 13.72
N SER A 125 2.89 -23.50 13.62
CA SER A 125 2.14 -24.73 13.92
C SER A 125 1.16 -25.16 12.83
N ASN A 126 1.08 -24.44 11.71
CA ASN A 126 0.05 -24.62 10.66
C ASN A 126 -1.41 -24.58 11.16
N LYS A 127 -1.64 -24.31 12.44
CA LYS A 127 -2.97 -24.15 13.04
C LYS A 127 -3.66 -22.95 12.42
N VAL A 128 -4.92 -23.09 12.06
CA VAL A 128 -5.74 -21.97 11.57
C VAL A 128 -6.58 -21.41 12.71
N VAL A 129 -6.53 -20.10 12.90
CA VAL A 129 -7.27 -19.35 13.91
C VAL A 129 -8.26 -18.41 13.23
N THR A 130 -9.44 -18.26 13.82
CA THR A 130 -10.45 -17.28 13.42
C THR A 130 -10.84 -16.43 14.63
N ALA A 131 -11.30 -15.19 14.41
CA ALA A 131 -11.75 -14.31 15.50
C ALA A 131 -12.81 -14.98 16.39
N TYR A 132 -13.69 -15.77 15.76
CA TYR A 132 -14.81 -16.48 16.37
C TYR A 132 -14.55 -17.98 16.58
N SER A 133 -13.30 -18.40 16.78
CA SER A 133 -12.97 -19.84 16.91
C SER A 133 -13.67 -20.55 18.09
N THR A 134 -14.24 -19.80 19.03
CA THR A 134 -15.00 -20.29 20.19
C THR A 134 -16.49 -19.96 20.13
N TRP A 135 -16.99 -19.39 19.03
CA TRP A 135 -18.40 -19.02 18.91
C TRP A 135 -19.24 -20.28 18.67
N SER A 136 -20.10 -20.59 19.65
CA SER A 136 -21.26 -21.47 19.47
C SER A 136 -22.50 -20.57 19.43
N SER A 137 -23.55 -20.99 18.71
CA SER A 137 -24.88 -20.38 18.74
C SER A 137 -25.45 -20.24 20.16
N ASP A 138 -24.86 -20.96 21.13
CA ASP A 138 -25.33 -21.09 22.50
C ASP A 138 -24.63 -20.14 23.50
N ILE A 139 -23.64 -19.34 23.07
CA ILE A 139 -22.94 -18.40 23.96
C ILE A 139 -23.61 -17.02 23.92
N ALA A 140 -24.01 -16.53 25.09
CA ALA A 140 -24.54 -15.18 25.27
C ALA A 140 -23.50 -14.11 24.88
N GLY A 141 -23.76 -13.40 23.79
CA GLY A 141 -22.99 -12.26 23.28
C GLY A 141 -23.79 -11.51 22.22
N PRO A 142 -23.34 -10.32 21.78
CA PRO A 142 -23.98 -9.64 20.65
C PRO A 142 -23.97 -10.57 19.44
N ALA A 143 -25.13 -10.74 18.79
CA ALA A 143 -25.21 -11.47 17.55
C ALA A 143 -24.33 -10.77 16.50
N PRO A 144 -23.57 -11.52 15.68
CA PRO A 144 -22.70 -10.89 14.71
C PRO A 144 -23.49 -10.07 13.68
N THR A 145 -22.89 -8.97 13.20
CA THR A 145 -23.53 -8.05 12.26
C THR A 145 -23.86 -8.72 10.91
N GLY A 146 -23.14 -9.78 10.56
CA GLY A 146 -23.41 -10.62 9.40
C GLY A 146 -22.60 -11.92 9.41
N THR A 147 -22.57 -12.61 8.27
CA THR A 147 -21.74 -13.81 8.08
C THR A 147 -20.72 -13.60 6.98
N THR A 148 -19.70 -14.45 6.91
CA THR A 148 -18.75 -14.47 5.79
C THR A 148 -19.41 -14.66 4.42
N ASN A 149 -20.65 -15.14 4.36
CA ASN A 149 -21.39 -15.35 3.12
C ASN A 149 -22.29 -14.15 2.75
N SER A 150 -22.62 -13.27 3.70
CA SER A 150 -23.55 -12.15 3.49
C SER A 150 -22.89 -10.77 3.58
N ILE A 151 -21.74 -10.65 4.26
CA ILE A 151 -21.20 -9.35 4.66
C ILE A 151 -20.87 -8.42 3.48
N LEU A 152 -20.50 -8.97 2.32
CA LEU A 152 -20.31 -8.17 1.11
C LEU A 152 -21.63 -7.59 0.60
N ASP A 153 -22.70 -8.39 0.56
CA ASP A 153 -24.02 -7.93 0.12
C ASP A 153 -24.57 -6.86 1.08
N ASP A 154 -24.41 -7.08 2.38
CA ASP A 154 -24.77 -6.12 3.43
C ASP A 154 -24.01 -4.80 3.26
N ALA A 155 -22.71 -4.87 2.96
CA ALA A 155 -21.87 -3.71 2.72
C ALA A 155 -22.22 -2.99 1.42
N VAL A 156 -22.50 -3.71 0.34
CA VAL A 156 -22.95 -3.14 -0.94
C VAL A 156 -24.28 -2.41 -0.76
N ALA A 157 -25.25 -3.03 -0.08
CA ALA A 157 -26.54 -2.42 0.20
C ALA A 157 -26.39 -1.14 1.04
N HIS A 158 -25.49 -1.17 2.04
CA HIS A 158 -25.16 0.01 2.84
C HIS A 158 -24.53 1.12 1.98
N LEU A 159 -23.53 0.81 1.15
CA LEU A 159 -22.87 1.78 0.27
C LEU A 159 -23.89 2.44 -0.68
N LYS A 160 -24.75 1.65 -1.34
CA LYS A 160 -25.81 2.19 -2.22
C LYS A 160 -26.76 3.13 -1.48
N ARG A 161 -27.14 2.79 -0.23
CA ARG A 161 -28.03 3.62 0.59
C ARG A 161 -27.39 4.95 1.00
N MET A 162 -26.08 4.95 1.29
CA MET A 162 -25.34 6.14 1.72
C MET A 162 -24.81 6.99 0.55
N ASP A 163 -24.90 6.46 -0.67
CA ASP A 163 -24.46 7.12 -1.88
C ASP A 163 -25.51 8.06 -2.47
N GLU A 164 -25.76 9.17 -1.78
CA GLU A 164 -26.78 10.18 -2.14
C GLU A 164 -26.65 10.74 -3.58
N ASN A 165 -25.44 10.74 -4.14
CA ASN A 165 -25.18 11.25 -5.49
C ASN A 165 -25.14 10.16 -6.57
N GLY A 166 -25.33 8.88 -6.19
CA GLY A 166 -25.36 7.73 -7.10
C GLY A 166 -24.06 7.43 -7.85
N ARG A 167 -22.93 8.07 -7.50
CA ARG A 167 -21.66 7.95 -8.24
C ARG A 167 -20.97 6.60 -8.05
N LEU A 168 -21.27 5.86 -6.99
CA LEU A 168 -20.74 4.51 -6.75
C LEU A 168 -21.52 3.43 -7.51
N THR A 169 -22.82 3.61 -7.74
CA THR A 169 -23.70 2.58 -8.32
C THR A 169 -23.14 1.94 -9.60
N PRO A 170 -22.66 2.70 -10.61
CA PRO A 170 -22.10 2.10 -11.83
C PRO A 170 -20.86 1.23 -11.56
N TYR A 171 -20.06 1.58 -10.55
CA TYR A 171 -18.86 0.83 -10.17
C TYR A 171 -19.22 -0.43 -9.38
N ILE A 172 -20.22 -0.34 -8.50
CA ILE A 172 -20.74 -1.49 -7.75
C ILE A 172 -21.28 -2.56 -8.70
N GLU A 173 -22.01 -2.15 -9.74
CA GLU A 173 -22.57 -3.07 -10.74
C GLU A 173 -21.49 -3.67 -11.65
N LYS A 174 -20.44 -2.90 -11.95
CA LYS A 174 -19.35 -3.33 -12.84
C LYS A 174 -18.28 -4.16 -12.15
N PHE A 175 -17.97 -3.87 -10.89
CA PHE A 175 -16.79 -4.41 -10.21
C PHE A 175 -17.16 -5.17 -8.93
N HIS A 176 -17.10 -6.50 -9.00
CA HIS A 176 -17.26 -7.38 -7.85
C HIS A 176 -16.01 -7.42 -6.97
N CYS A 177 -16.16 -7.23 -5.66
CA CYS A 177 -15.04 -7.20 -4.72
C CYS A 177 -14.71 -8.60 -4.17
N LYS A 178 -13.82 -9.31 -4.88
CA LYS A 178 -13.34 -10.65 -4.49
C LYS A 178 -12.61 -10.74 -3.14
N VAL A 179 -12.25 -9.61 -2.54
CA VAL A 179 -11.56 -9.61 -1.24
C VAL A 179 -12.53 -9.94 -0.12
N PHE A 180 -13.77 -9.46 -0.24
CA PHE A 180 -14.79 -9.53 0.81
C PHE A 180 -15.95 -10.48 0.46
N ASP A 181 -15.92 -11.16 -0.69
CA ASP A 181 -16.88 -12.21 -0.98
C ASP A 181 -16.58 -13.50 -0.19
N ALA A 182 -17.47 -14.47 -0.25
CA ALA A 182 -17.37 -15.70 0.53
C ALA A 182 -16.07 -16.48 0.24
N GLU A 183 -15.66 -16.58 -1.03
CA GLU A 183 -14.42 -17.26 -1.42
C GLU A 183 -13.21 -16.51 -0.87
N GLY A 184 -13.17 -15.19 -1.10
CA GLY A 184 -12.17 -14.29 -0.56
C GLY A 184 -12.03 -14.46 0.94
N LEU A 185 -13.11 -14.31 1.70
CA LEU A 185 -13.13 -14.42 3.16
C LEU A 185 -12.75 -15.81 3.68
N ALA A 186 -12.94 -16.87 2.89
CA ALA A 186 -12.52 -18.23 3.26
C ALA A 186 -11.02 -18.48 3.08
N GLN A 187 -10.33 -17.71 2.23
CA GLN A 187 -8.90 -17.93 1.98
C GLN A 187 -8.06 -17.67 3.24
N PRO A 188 -7.33 -18.67 3.76
CA PRO A 188 -6.48 -18.49 4.92
C PRO A 188 -5.21 -17.72 4.57
N ILE A 189 -4.78 -16.84 5.46
CA ILE A 189 -3.56 -16.03 5.29
C ILE A 189 -2.47 -16.48 6.26
N ASP A 190 -1.21 -16.41 5.84
CA ASP A 190 -0.05 -16.50 6.72
C ASP A 190 0.45 -15.07 6.98
N PRO A 191 0.30 -14.55 8.21
CA PRO A 191 0.56 -13.15 8.49
C PRO A 191 2.05 -12.81 8.40
N PHE A 192 2.95 -13.73 8.80
CA PHE A 192 4.39 -13.50 8.71
C PHE A 192 4.83 -13.45 7.25
N ARG A 193 4.42 -14.45 6.46
CA ARG A 193 4.68 -14.48 5.01
C ARG A 193 4.15 -13.24 4.31
N SER A 194 2.92 -12.82 4.59
CA SER A 194 2.30 -11.66 3.96
C SER A 194 3.07 -10.37 4.26
N LEU A 195 3.32 -10.09 5.54
CA LEU A 195 4.06 -8.91 5.97
C LEU A 195 5.50 -8.89 5.44
N ALA A 196 6.22 -10.01 5.53
CA ALA A 196 7.58 -10.13 5.01
C ALA A 196 7.60 -9.95 3.47
N SER A 197 6.65 -10.56 2.74
CA SER A 197 6.51 -10.37 1.30
C SER A 197 6.21 -8.91 0.93
N GLY A 198 5.42 -8.22 1.76
CA GLY A 198 5.19 -6.78 1.65
C GLY A 198 6.48 -5.97 1.74
N ILE A 199 7.30 -6.23 2.76
CA ILE A 199 8.63 -5.58 2.94
C ILE A 199 9.55 -5.87 1.75
N ILE A 200 9.60 -7.12 1.27
CA ILE A 200 10.39 -7.51 0.08
C ILE A 200 10.00 -6.66 -1.13
N SER A 201 8.71 -6.42 -1.33
CA SER A 201 8.16 -5.78 -2.53
C SER A 201 8.28 -4.24 -2.53
N GLN A 202 8.59 -3.61 -1.40
CA GLN A 202 8.70 -2.15 -1.31
C GLN A 202 9.75 -1.58 -2.29
N GLN A 203 9.38 -0.53 -3.05
CA GLN A 203 10.29 0.22 -3.94
C GLN A 203 10.99 -0.63 -5.03
N VAL A 204 10.41 -1.76 -5.44
CA VAL A 204 10.91 -2.60 -6.53
C VAL A 204 9.77 -3.03 -7.44
N SER A 205 10.09 -3.48 -8.66
CA SER A 205 9.07 -4.05 -9.55
C SER A 205 8.55 -5.40 -9.02
N GLY A 206 7.36 -5.80 -9.46
CA GLY A 206 6.79 -7.12 -9.09
C GLY A 206 7.68 -8.30 -9.51
N ALA A 207 8.32 -8.20 -10.69
CA ALA A 207 9.28 -9.22 -11.15
C ALA A 207 10.52 -9.30 -10.24
N ALA A 208 11.06 -8.16 -9.81
CA ALA A 208 12.18 -8.12 -8.87
C ALA A 208 11.78 -8.66 -7.50
N ALA A 209 10.61 -8.27 -6.98
CA ALA A 209 10.09 -8.78 -5.71
C ALA A 209 9.92 -10.31 -5.72
N SER A 210 9.33 -10.85 -6.80
CA SER A 210 9.16 -12.29 -6.99
C SER A 210 10.51 -13.03 -7.03
N SER A 211 11.49 -12.49 -7.77
CA SER A 211 12.84 -13.04 -7.82
C SER A 211 13.53 -13.05 -6.45
N ILE A 212 13.46 -11.94 -5.71
CA ILE A 212 14.03 -11.83 -4.36
C ILE A 212 13.34 -12.80 -3.40
N LYS A 213 12.01 -12.87 -3.43
CA LYS A 213 11.24 -13.80 -2.59
C LYS A 213 11.62 -15.25 -2.85
N LYS A 214 11.72 -15.66 -4.12
CA LYS A 214 12.14 -17.02 -4.50
C LYS A 214 13.54 -17.34 -3.95
N LYS A 215 14.50 -16.42 -4.10
CA LYS A 215 15.86 -16.59 -3.55
C LYS A 215 15.86 -16.63 -2.03
N PHE A 216 15.06 -15.78 -1.38
CA PHE A 216 14.93 -15.72 0.07
C PHE A 216 14.41 -17.05 0.64
N VAL A 217 13.31 -17.58 0.09
CA VAL A 217 12.78 -18.89 0.50
C VAL A 217 13.81 -19.99 0.24
N GLY A 218 14.56 -19.91 -0.86
CA GLY A 218 15.63 -20.85 -1.18
C GLY A 218 16.87 -20.79 -0.27
N LEU A 219 16.95 -19.87 0.70
CA LEU A 219 18.02 -19.87 1.71
C LEU A 219 17.77 -20.88 2.83
N PHE A 220 16.55 -21.41 2.95
CA PHE A 220 16.12 -22.24 4.09
C PHE A 220 15.89 -23.68 3.64
N GLU A 221 16.64 -24.59 4.23
CA GLU A 221 16.50 -26.03 4.05
C GLU A 221 15.53 -26.62 5.08
N ALA A 222 15.14 -27.89 4.92
CA ALA A 222 14.37 -28.61 5.91
C ALA A 222 15.08 -28.57 7.29
N SER A 223 14.29 -28.37 8.35
CA SER A 223 14.76 -28.32 9.73
C SER A 223 13.80 -29.03 10.66
N GLU A 224 14.18 -30.23 11.09
CA GLU A 224 13.42 -31.03 12.09
C GLU A 224 13.26 -30.28 13.41
N ALA A 225 14.29 -29.53 13.85
CA ALA A 225 14.27 -28.76 15.09
C ALA A 225 13.19 -27.67 15.11
N HIS A 226 12.73 -27.21 13.95
CA HIS A 226 11.70 -26.20 13.80
C HIS A 226 10.42 -26.76 13.17
N ASN A 227 10.28 -28.09 13.14
CA ASN A 227 9.17 -28.80 12.48
C ASN A 227 8.93 -28.32 11.04
N TYR A 228 10.01 -28.00 10.33
CA TYR A 228 10.00 -27.44 8.99
C TYR A 228 10.46 -28.51 8.00
N ALA A 229 9.52 -29.11 7.27
CA ALA A 229 9.83 -30.19 6.34
C ALA A 229 10.63 -29.75 5.09
N GLY A 230 10.96 -28.46 4.95
CA GLY A 230 11.57 -27.89 3.74
C GLY A 230 10.57 -27.90 2.59
N SER A 231 9.97 -26.74 2.27
CA SER A 231 8.79 -26.70 1.38
C SER A 231 8.49 -25.27 0.88
N PRO A 232 7.85 -25.08 -0.29
CA PRO A 232 8.07 -23.97 -1.23
C PRO A 232 7.34 -22.66 -0.91
N ASP A 233 6.69 -22.55 0.25
CA ASP A 233 5.83 -21.41 0.58
C ASP A 233 6.61 -20.26 1.24
N PHE A 234 7.04 -20.45 2.49
CA PHE A 234 7.81 -19.47 3.26
C PHE A 234 8.46 -20.13 4.49
N PRO A 235 9.66 -19.70 4.92
CA PRO A 235 10.29 -20.24 6.14
C PRO A 235 9.56 -19.79 7.42
N PRO A 236 9.57 -20.60 8.50
CA PRO A 236 9.07 -20.20 9.81
C PRO A 236 9.82 -18.99 10.39
N PRO A 237 9.15 -18.14 11.20
CA PRO A 237 9.78 -17.00 11.87
C PRO A 237 11.06 -17.36 12.63
N ALA A 238 11.07 -18.46 13.40
CA ALA A 238 12.23 -18.89 14.18
C ALA A 238 13.50 -19.05 13.32
N LEU A 239 13.37 -19.67 12.14
CA LEU A 239 14.49 -19.83 11.21
C LEU A 239 14.98 -18.50 10.65
N VAL A 240 14.07 -17.59 10.31
CA VAL A 240 14.41 -16.28 9.78
C VAL A 240 15.06 -15.40 10.85
N ALA A 241 14.58 -15.46 12.09
CA ALA A 241 15.14 -14.74 13.24
C ALA A 241 16.59 -15.18 13.51
N ALA A 242 16.88 -16.48 13.45
CA ALA A 242 18.21 -17.04 13.67
C ALA A 242 19.19 -16.82 12.50
N MET A 243 18.72 -16.44 11.31
CA MET A 243 19.54 -16.33 10.11
C MET A 243 20.42 -15.06 10.13
N PRO A 244 21.76 -15.16 9.92
CA PRO A 244 22.60 -13.98 9.84
C PRO A 244 22.17 -13.01 8.73
N ILE A 245 22.12 -11.71 9.04
CA ILE A 245 21.80 -10.65 8.08
C ILE A 245 22.64 -10.74 6.78
N PRO A 246 23.97 -10.99 6.82
CA PRO A 246 24.75 -11.14 5.59
C PRO A 246 24.22 -12.26 4.67
N THR A 247 23.74 -13.36 5.25
CA THR A 247 23.15 -14.47 4.50
C THR A 247 21.82 -14.06 3.88
N LEU A 248 20.92 -13.43 4.64
CA LEU A 248 19.64 -12.92 4.11
C LEU A 248 19.82 -11.98 2.92
N ARG A 249 20.87 -11.16 2.95
CA ARG A 249 21.20 -10.24 1.85
C ARG A 249 21.61 -10.94 0.56
N THR A 250 22.11 -12.17 0.62
CA THR A 250 22.47 -12.94 -0.60
C THR A 250 21.25 -13.22 -1.49
N ALA A 251 20.02 -13.17 -0.95
CA ALA A 251 18.78 -13.26 -1.71
C ALA A 251 18.45 -12.00 -2.54
N GLY A 252 19.22 -10.92 -2.42
CA GLY A 252 18.97 -9.64 -3.10
C GLY A 252 18.23 -8.62 -2.22
N LEU A 253 18.16 -8.84 -0.91
CA LEU A 253 17.64 -7.86 0.05
C LEU A 253 18.65 -6.74 0.29
N SER A 254 18.16 -5.52 0.48
CA SER A 254 18.97 -4.45 1.07
C SER A 254 19.24 -4.75 2.55
N GLN A 255 20.27 -4.10 3.13
CA GLN A 255 20.56 -4.21 4.57
C GLN A 255 19.31 -3.94 5.42
N ARG A 256 18.62 -2.83 5.15
CA ARG A 256 17.42 -2.43 5.90
C ARG A 256 16.30 -3.46 5.78
N LYS A 257 16.02 -3.98 4.58
CA LYS A 257 14.98 -5.00 4.39
C LYS A 257 15.30 -6.30 5.11
N ALA A 258 16.57 -6.73 5.11
CA ALA A 258 17.00 -7.90 5.87
C ALA A 258 16.78 -7.69 7.38
N GLU A 259 17.18 -6.54 7.93
CA GLU A 259 16.94 -6.19 9.34
C GLU A 259 15.44 -6.14 9.69
N TYR A 260 14.62 -5.57 8.80
CA TYR A 260 13.17 -5.47 9.04
C TYR A 260 12.49 -6.84 9.04
N ILE A 261 12.86 -7.71 8.10
CA ILE A 261 12.30 -9.07 8.01
C ILE A 261 12.77 -9.92 9.18
N GLN A 262 14.04 -9.83 9.58
CA GLN A 262 14.56 -10.52 10.77
C GLN A 262 13.85 -10.02 12.04
N GLY A 263 13.74 -8.71 12.24
CA GLY A 263 13.04 -8.15 13.40
C GLY A 263 11.55 -8.52 13.43
N LEU A 264 10.88 -8.52 12.27
CA LEU A 264 9.51 -9.03 12.16
C LEU A 264 9.43 -10.51 12.58
N ALA A 265 10.39 -11.32 12.16
CA ALA A 265 10.46 -12.72 12.54
C ALA A 265 10.64 -12.90 14.04
N GLU A 266 11.53 -12.13 14.68
CA GLU A 266 11.72 -12.10 16.14
C GLU A 266 10.43 -11.72 16.90
N HIS A 267 9.57 -10.87 16.33
CA HIS A 267 8.29 -10.53 16.94
C HIS A 267 7.29 -11.70 16.92
N PHE A 268 7.27 -12.49 15.85
CA PHE A 268 6.45 -13.70 15.77
C PHE A 268 7.02 -14.83 16.64
N ASP A 269 8.33 -15.08 16.54
CA ASP A 269 9.03 -16.11 17.30
C ASP A 269 8.90 -15.90 18.82
N SER A 270 8.98 -14.65 19.28
CA SER A 270 8.79 -14.32 20.69
C SER A 270 7.30 -14.31 21.14
N GLY A 271 6.35 -14.57 20.25
CA GLY A 271 4.90 -14.49 20.51
C GLY A 271 4.35 -13.07 20.73
N ARG A 272 5.14 -12.01 20.46
CA ARG A 272 4.66 -10.62 20.55
C ARG A 272 3.63 -10.31 19.45
N LEU A 273 3.80 -10.93 18.30
CA LEU A 273 2.81 -11.07 17.24
C LEU A 273 2.43 -12.55 17.13
N SER A 274 1.14 -12.84 16.99
CA SER A 274 0.64 -14.21 16.82
C SER A 274 -0.64 -14.23 16.00
N ALA A 275 -0.99 -15.39 15.45
CA ALA A 275 -2.24 -15.57 14.72
C ALA A 275 -3.46 -15.28 15.61
N GLU A 276 -3.43 -15.77 16.86
CA GLU A 276 -4.46 -15.51 17.87
C GLU A 276 -4.63 -14.01 18.16
N MET A 277 -3.53 -13.28 18.30
CA MET A 277 -3.58 -11.83 18.55
C MET A 277 -4.18 -11.10 17.34
N LEU A 278 -3.66 -11.34 16.14
CA LEU A 278 -4.13 -10.67 14.92
C LEU A 278 -5.61 -10.98 14.60
N ALA A 279 -6.08 -12.17 14.97
CA ALA A 279 -7.45 -12.58 14.76
C ALA A 279 -8.44 -11.81 15.66
N LYS A 280 -8.06 -11.51 16.90
CA LYS A 280 -9.00 -11.05 17.95
C LYS A 280 -8.82 -9.61 18.39
N ALA A 281 -7.62 -9.04 18.21
CA ALA A 281 -7.28 -7.70 18.67
C ALA A 281 -8.15 -6.63 18.00
N SER A 282 -8.31 -5.48 18.66
CA SER A 282 -9.01 -4.33 18.07
C SER A 282 -8.23 -3.73 16.88
N ASP A 283 -8.86 -2.85 16.10
CA ASP A 283 -8.18 -2.14 15.01
C ASP A 283 -6.99 -1.35 15.56
N GLU A 284 -7.16 -0.66 16.69
CA GLU A 284 -6.12 0.16 17.35
C GLU A 284 -4.94 -0.70 17.80
N GLU A 285 -5.21 -1.85 18.44
CA GLU A 285 -4.16 -2.76 18.91
C GLU A 285 -3.35 -3.36 17.76
N VAL A 286 -4.01 -3.75 16.66
CA VAL A 286 -3.34 -4.23 15.44
C VAL A 286 -2.46 -3.13 14.85
N MET A 287 -2.99 -1.92 14.74
CA MET A 287 -2.25 -0.77 14.22
C MET A 287 -1.03 -0.44 15.07
N GLU A 288 -1.18 -0.34 16.39
CA GLU A 288 -0.10 -0.06 17.33
C GLU A 288 1.02 -1.10 17.22
N LYS A 289 0.67 -2.38 17.35
CA LYS A 289 1.66 -3.47 17.38
C LYS A 289 2.40 -3.63 16.06
N LEU A 290 1.73 -3.50 14.91
CA LEU A 290 2.37 -3.65 13.61
C LEU A 290 3.18 -2.42 13.20
N ILE A 291 2.74 -1.20 13.53
CA ILE A 291 3.52 0.04 13.25
C ILE A 291 4.81 0.09 14.10
N ALA A 292 4.80 -0.51 15.30
CA ALA A 292 6.00 -0.62 16.12
C ALA A 292 7.11 -1.47 15.47
N VAL A 293 6.77 -2.33 14.51
CA VAL A 293 7.76 -3.13 13.76
C VAL A 293 8.46 -2.25 12.74
N ARG A 294 9.79 -2.15 12.86
CA ARG A 294 10.61 -1.41 11.89
C ARG A 294 10.39 -1.93 10.47
N GLY A 295 10.14 -1.01 9.53
CA GLY A 295 9.86 -1.35 8.13
C GLY A 295 8.38 -1.42 7.77
N LEU A 296 7.48 -1.39 8.76
CA LEU A 296 6.04 -1.26 8.57
C LEU A 296 5.57 0.15 8.94
N GLY A 297 5.08 0.90 7.95
CA GLY A 297 4.45 2.19 8.16
C GLY A 297 2.92 2.07 8.23
N LYS A 298 2.24 3.13 8.70
CA LYS A 298 0.76 3.22 8.80
C LYS A 298 0.06 2.67 7.56
N TRP A 299 0.44 3.14 6.36
CA TRP A 299 -0.14 2.68 5.10
C TRP A 299 0.01 1.17 4.88
N SER A 300 1.19 0.59 5.12
CA SER A 300 1.42 -0.85 4.95
C SER A 300 0.55 -1.68 5.90
N VAL A 301 0.38 -1.20 7.13
CA VAL A 301 -0.46 -1.87 8.13
C VAL A 301 -1.94 -1.74 7.76
N GLU A 302 -2.40 -0.59 7.25
CA GLU A 302 -3.76 -0.42 6.74
C GLU A 302 -4.04 -1.37 5.56
N MET A 303 -3.08 -1.54 4.63
CA MET A 303 -3.23 -2.47 3.53
C MET A 303 -3.31 -3.93 4.02
N PHE A 304 -2.46 -4.30 4.99
CA PHE A 304 -2.51 -5.61 5.62
C PHE A 304 -3.84 -5.85 6.36
N ALA A 305 -4.32 -4.86 7.12
CA ALA A 305 -5.59 -4.95 7.82
C ALA A 305 -6.78 -5.11 6.84
N CYS A 306 -6.77 -4.37 5.73
CA CYS A 306 -7.83 -4.42 4.73
C CYS A 306 -7.82 -5.70 3.89
N PHE A 307 -6.66 -6.14 3.39
CA PHE A 307 -6.59 -7.21 2.38
C PHE A 307 -6.23 -8.57 2.95
N ASP A 308 -5.33 -8.63 3.95
CA ASP A 308 -4.93 -9.89 4.56
C ASP A 308 -5.87 -10.25 5.71
N LEU A 309 -6.08 -9.35 6.67
CA LEU A 309 -7.01 -9.59 7.78
C LEU A 309 -8.49 -9.46 7.37
N LYS A 310 -8.76 -8.83 6.21
CA LYS A 310 -10.10 -8.61 5.68
C LYS A 310 -11.01 -7.84 6.65
N ARG A 311 -10.44 -6.88 7.38
CA ARG A 311 -11.20 -5.94 8.23
C ARG A 311 -12.00 -5.01 7.32
N MET A 312 -13.28 -4.84 7.60
CA MET A 312 -14.19 -4.10 6.70
C MET A 312 -14.25 -2.59 6.97
N ASN A 313 -13.69 -2.12 8.09
CA ASN A 313 -13.79 -0.71 8.49
C ASN A 313 -12.48 0.10 8.45
N VAL A 314 -11.55 -0.24 7.55
CA VAL A 314 -10.27 0.43 7.36
C VAL A 314 -10.39 1.54 6.30
N PHE A 315 -9.76 2.70 6.54
CA PHE A 315 -9.71 3.79 5.57
C PHE A 315 -8.36 4.50 5.55
N SER A 316 -7.61 4.36 4.46
CA SER A 316 -6.26 4.92 4.32
C SER A 316 -6.27 6.33 3.74
N THR A 317 -6.20 7.33 4.61
CA THR A 317 -6.12 8.75 4.20
C THR A 317 -4.77 9.11 3.54
N GLY A 318 -3.73 8.32 3.83
CA GLY A 318 -2.40 8.49 3.25
C GLY A 318 -2.23 7.91 1.85
N ASP A 319 -3.18 7.10 1.37
CA ASP A 319 -3.12 6.48 0.05
C ASP A 319 -3.48 7.47 -1.05
N LEU A 320 -2.59 7.64 -2.03
CA LEU A 320 -2.77 8.62 -3.10
C LEU A 320 -3.88 8.22 -4.08
N GLY A 321 -4.08 6.92 -4.30
CA GLY A 321 -5.15 6.38 -5.14
C GLY A 321 -6.50 6.61 -4.49
N VAL A 322 -6.63 6.33 -3.19
CA VAL A 322 -7.83 6.63 -2.40
C VAL A 322 -8.13 8.13 -2.39
N GLN A 323 -7.12 8.97 -2.14
CA GLN A 323 -7.27 10.43 -2.23
C GLN A 323 -7.81 10.89 -3.59
N ARG A 324 -7.27 10.34 -4.68
CA ARG A 324 -7.71 10.67 -6.04
C ARG A 324 -9.13 10.18 -6.31
N GLY A 325 -9.44 8.94 -5.93
CA GLY A 325 -10.77 8.37 -6.06
C GLY A 325 -11.82 9.15 -5.28
N LEU A 326 -11.49 9.57 -4.06
CA LEU A 326 -12.38 10.36 -3.22
C LEU A 326 -12.60 11.77 -3.79
N ALA A 327 -11.58 12.36 -4.43
CA ALA A 327 -11.76 13.61 -5.16
C ALA A 327 -12.72 13.45 -6.33
N VAL A 328 -12.62 12.37 -7.12
CA VAL A 328 -13.59 12.06 -8.18
C VAL A 328 -14.98 11.85 -7.58
N TYR A 329 -15.10 11.04 -6.53
CA TYR A 329 -16.36 10.77 -5.83
C TYR A 329 -17.05 12.05 -5.35
N THR A 330 -16.28 12.99 -4.81
CA THR A 330 -16.78 14.29 -4.31
C THR A 330 -16.95 15.33 -5.42
N GLY A 331 -16.70 14.99 -6.69
CA GLY A 331 -16.93 15.86 -7.85
C GLY A 331 -15.86 16.93 -8.03
N LYS A 332 -14.67 16.71 -7.46
CA LYS A 332 -13.54 17.61 -7.61
C LYS A 332 -12.80 17.32 -8.90
N ASP A 333 -12.41 18.38 -9.60
CA ASP A 333 -11.55 18.31 -10.78
C ASP A 333 -10.12 17.90 -10.38
N VAL A 334 -9.80 16.63 -10.58
CA VAL A 334 -8.48 16.06 -10.26
C VAL A 334 -7.35 16.66 -11.08
N ASN A 335 -7.61 17.15 -12.30
CA ASN A 335 -6.59 17.74 -13.17
C ASN A 335 -6.14 19.10 -12.62
N LYS A 336 -7.10 19.93 -12.18
CA LYS A 336 -6.80 21.18 -11.48
C LYS A 336 -6.05 20.95 -10.17
N LEU A 337 -6.40 19.89 -9.42
CA LEU A 337 -5.73 19.56 -8.16
C LEU A 337 -4.31 19.02 -8.36
N LYS A 338 -4.05 18.28 -9.45
CA LYS A 338 -2.68 17.84 -9.81
C LYS A 338 -1.73 19.00 -10.03
N ALA A 339 -2.21 20.06 -10.71
CA ALA A 339 -1.40 21.20 -11.14
C ALA A 339 -0.98 22.14 -10.00
N LYS A 340 -1.70 22.16 -8.87
CA LYS A 340 -1.46 23.10 -7.76
C LYS A 340 -0.24 22.76 -6.90
N GLY A 341 0.43 21.61 -7.11
CA GLY A 341 1.39 21.06 -6.14
C GLY A 341 0.70 20.71 -4.82
N GLY A 342 1.27 19.87 -3.96
CA GLY A 342 0.56 19.51 -2.73
C GLY A 342 1.34 18.70 -1.71
N GLY A 343 1.11 19.02 -0.44
CA GLY A 343 1.56 18.23 0.71
C GLY A 343 0.84 16.88 0.83
N LYS A 344 0.87 16.28 2.02
CA LYS A 344 0.45 14.90 2.28
C LYS A 344 -0.99 14.53 1.80
N TRP A 345 -1.91 15.50 1.70
CA TRP A 345 -3.31 15.29 1.28
C TRP A 345 -3.64 16.04 -0.01
N LYS A 346 -2.88 15.72 -1.06
CA LYS A 346 -2.86 16.43 -2.35
C LYS A 346 -4.24 16.71 -2.95
N TYR A 347 -5.16 15.75 -2.90
CA TYR A 347 -6.45 15.87 -3.58
C TYR A 347 -7.61 16.31 -2.68
N MET A 348 -7.46 16.16 -1.37
CA MET A 348 -8.57 16.36 -0.41
C MET A 348 -8.34 17.57 0.50
N GLY A 349 -7.13 18.12 0.57
CA GLY A 349 -6.78 19.31 1.33
C GLY A 349 -6.42 19.03 2.80
N SER A 350 -7.08 18.09 3.46
CA SER A 350 -6.76 17.67 4.83
C SER A 350 -7.13 16.21 5.09
N GLU A 351 -6.55 15.62 6.15
CA GLU A 351 -6.94 14.30 6.66
C GLU A 351 -8.40 14.31 7.14
N GLN A 352 -8.78 15.35 7.89
CA GLN A 352 -10.10 15.48 8.49
C GLN A 352 -11.23 15.46 7.44
N ALA A 353 -11.05 16.20 6.33
CA ALA A 353 -12.04 16.19 5.24
C ALA A 353 -12.20 14.80 4.59
N MET A 354 -11.14 13.99 4.57
CA MET A 354 -11.24 12.62 4.07
C MET A 354 -12.02 11.72 5.04
N LEU A 355 -11.74 11.85 6.33
CA LEU A 355 -12.42 11.07 7.38
C LEU A 355 -13.91 11.40 7.41
N GLU A 356 -14.28 12.68 7.37
CA GLU A 356 -15.68 13.13 7.32
C GLU A 356 -16.42 12.58 6.10
N ALA A 357 -15.79 12.62 4.92
CA ALA A 357 -16.40 12.08 3.70
C ALA A 357 -16.60 10.56 3.74
N ALA A 358 -15.72 9.83 4.43
CA ALA A 358 -15.78 8.38 4.57
C ALA A 358 -16.68 7.91 5.72
N GLU A 359 -16.98 8.77 6.71
CA GLU A 359 -17.64 8.38 7.95
C GLU A 359 -19.03 7.78 7.72
N LYS A 360 -19.80 8.34 6.77
CA LYS A 360 -21.12 7.82 6.42
C LYS A 360 -21.11 6.39 5.86
N PHE A 361 -19.95 5.90 5.42
CA PHE A 361 -19.77 4.53 4.93
C PHE A 361 -19.29 3.57 6.02
N SER A 362 -19.14 4.03 7.25
CA SER A 362 -18.90 3.16 8.41
C SER A 362 -20.13 2.25 8.63
N PRO A 363 -19.94 0.95 8.86
CA PRO A 363 -18.67 0.30 9.20
C PRO A 363 -17.97 -0.38 8.01
N TYR A 364 -18.29 -0.04 6.77
CA TYR A 364 -17.80 -0.69 5.55
C TYR A 364 -16.81 0.19 4.75
N ARG A 365 -16.01 0.98 5.47
CA ARG A 365 -15.06 1.91 4.84
C ARG A 365 -13.98 1.22 4.00
N SER A 366 -13.64 -0.04 4.27
CA SER A 366 -12.70 -0.82 3.44
C SER A 366 -13.28 -1.09 2.05
N LEU A 367 -14.57 -1.43 1.96
CA LEU A 367 -15.24 -1.62 0.67
C LEU A 367 -15.38 -0.28 -0.06
N PHE A 368 -15.73 0.79 0.64
CA PHE A 368 -15.76 2.14 0.07
C PHE A 368 -14.38 2.55 -0.47
N MET A 369 -13.32 2.36 0.32
CA MET A 369 -11.93 2.58 -0.08
C MET A 369 -11.56 1.76 -1.33
N TRP A 370 -12.02 0.50 -1.40
CA TRP A 370 -11.79 -0.36 -2.55
C TRP A 370 -12.38 0.23 -3.84
N TYR A 371 -13.60 0.79 -3.78
CA TYR A 371 -14.19 1.50 -4.92
C TYR A 371 -13.46 2.81 -5.24
N MET A 372 -12.87 3.51 -4.28
CA MET A 372 -12.07 4.71 -4.57
C MET A 372 -10.91 4.40 -5.51
N TRP A 373 -10.25 3.25 -5.38
CA TRP A 373 -9.24 2.86 -6.38
C TRP A 373 -9.84 2.70 -7.78
N ARG A 374 -11.07 2.15 -7.89
CA ARG A 374 -11.75 2.00 -9.19
C ARG A 374 -12.17 3.33 -9.79
N LEU A 375 -12.59 4.28 -8.96
CA LEU A 375 -12.84 5.66 -9.38
C LEU A 375 -11.54 6.39 -9.76
N SER A 376 -10.42 6.05 -9.14
CA SER A 376 -9.12 6.67 -9.44
C SER A 376 -8.56 6.28 -10.80
N ASP A 377 -8.90 5.07 -11.26
CA ASP A 377 -8.55 4.50 -12.57
C ASP A 377 -9.44 5.02 -13.71
N VAL A 378 -10.44 5.84 -13.39
CA VAL A 378 -11.28 6.49 -14.39
C VAL A 378 -10.46 7.56 -15.07
N ASP A 379 -10.22 7.36 -16.36
CA ASP A 379 -9.85 8.43 -17.25
C ASP A 379 -11.01 9.43 -17.30
N VAL A 380 -10.93 10.47 -16.45
CA VAL A 380 -11.99 11.48 -16.23
C VAL A 380 -12.41 12.17 -17.53
N SER A 381 -11.60 12.07 -18.60
CA SER A 381 -11.94 12.50 -19.95
C SER A 381 -13.14 11.76 -20.57
N ALA A 382 -13.50 10.57 -20.07
CA ALA A 382 -14.67 9.81 -20.54
C ALA A 382 -15.99 10.30 -19.94
N LEU A 383 -15.98 10.82 -18.71
CA LEU A 383 -17.17 11.37 -18.04
C LEU A 383 -17.49 12.79 -18.54
N GLU A 384 -16.47 13.61 -18.82
CA GLU A 384 -16.65 14.95 -19.41
C GLU A 384 -17.18 14.91 -20.87
N LYS A 385 -17.01 13.79 -21.57
CA LYS A 385 -17.57 13.59 -22.92
C LYS A 385 -19.05 13.28 -22.91
N MET A 386 -19.57 12.60 -21.88
CA MET A 386 -20.99 12.26 -21.78
C MET A 386 -21.84 13.49 -21.41
N GLU A 387 -21.36 14.35 -20.50
CA GLU A 387 -22.08 15.57 -20.10
C GLU A 387 -22.14 16.64 -21.21
N ARG A 388 -21.24 16.61 -22.20
CA ARG A 388 -21.27 17.51 -23.37
C ARG A 388 -22.21 17.08 -24.48
N THR A 389 -22.48 15.79 -24.61
CA THR A 389 -23.42 15.24 -25.61
C THR A 389 -24.89 15.30 -25.18
N GLU A 390 -25.18 15.57 -23.91
CA GLU A 390 -26.56 15.75 -23.42
C GLU A 390 -26.98 17.23 -23.33
N ALA A 391 -26.05 18.15 -23.60
CA ALA A 391 -26.27 19.60 -23.60
C ALA A 391 -26.22 20.25 -25.00
N GLU A 392 -26.04 19.45 -26.05
CA GLU A 392 -26.19 19.79 -27.47
C GLU A 392 -27.38 19.03 -28.04
#